data_AF-A0A4S2AHX7-F1
#
_entry.id   AF-A0A4S2AHX7-F1
#
_cell.length_a   1.000
_cell.length_b   1.000
_cell.length_c   1.000
_cell.angle_alpha   90.00
_cell.angle_beta   90.00
_cell.angle_gamma   90.00
#
_symmetry.space_group_name_H-M   'P 1'
#
loop_
_entity.id
_entity.type
_entity.pdbx_description
1 polymer ?
#
loop_
_entity_poly.entity_id
_entity_poly.type
_entity_poly.pdbx_seq_one_letter_code
_entity_poly.pdbx_strand_id
1 'polypeptide(L)' 'MSNRSSNTAAVPEAKSALDRFKMEVAQEIGVPLKEGYNGDLTSKQNGSVGGYMVKKMIEAQERQMTNGTSQF' A
#
# COMPACT_ATOMS: atom_id res chain seq x y z
N MET A 1 4.81 24.43 -16.24
CA MET A 1 5.28 23.04 -16.11
C MET A 1 4.60 22.40 -14.91
N SER A 2 3.63 21.51 -15.12
CA SER A 2 3.03 20.74 -14.03
C SER A 2 3.85 19.46 -13.85
N ASN A 3 4.67 19.42 -12.81
CA ASN A 3 5.41 18.23 -12.40
C ASN A 3 4.38 17.21 -11.86
N ARG A 4 3.75 16.43 -12.74
CA ARG A 4 2.91 15.31 -12.33
C ARG A 4 3.87 14.27 -11.75
N SER A 5 3.97 14.23 -10.42
CA SER A 5 4.53 13.08 -9.73
C SER A 5 3.79 11.84 -10.24
N SER A 6 4.39 11.09 -11.15
CA SER A 6 3.84 9.83 -11.60
C SER A 6 4.10 8.84 -10.46
N ASN A 7 3.05 8.54 -9.69
CA ASN A 7 3.08 7.50 -8.68
C ASN A 7 3.11 6.13 -9.39
N THR A 8 4.23 5.84 -10.06
CA THR A 8 4.46 4.61 -10.81
C THR A 8 5.06 3.59 -9.85
N ALA A 9 4.45 2.40 -9.80
CA ALA A 9 5.02 1.29 -9.02
C ALA A 9 6.44 0.99 -9.52
N ALA A 10 7.37 0.77 -8.60
CA ALA A 10 8.75 0.42 -8.93
C ALA A 10 8.86 -0.88 -9.73
N VAL A 11 7.91 -1.81 -9.50
CA VAL A 11 7.71 -3.03 -10.29
C VAL A 11 6.35 -2.90 -10.98
N PRO A 12 6.30 -2.52 -12.28
CA PRO A 12 5.05 -2.29 -12.99
C PRO A 12 4.09 -3.48 -12.97
N GLU A 13 4.62 -4.69 -13.01
CA GLU A 13 3.88 -5.96 -12.98
C GLU A 13 3.12 -6.14 -11.66
N ALA A 14 3.59 -5.53 -10.57
CA ALA A 14 2.96 -5.60 -9.26
C ALA A 14 1.80 -4.61 -9.09
N LYS A 15 1.55 -3.71 -10.05
CA LYS A 15 0.57 -2.63 -9.91
C LYS A 15 -0.83 -3.14 -9.55
N SER A 16 -1.32 -4.17 -10.24
CA SER A 16 -2.64 -4.73 -9.94
C SER A 16 -2.71 -5.38 -8.57
N ALA A 17 -1.62 -5.99 -8.10
CA ALA A 17 -1.53 -6.57 -6.77
C ALA A 17 -1.51 -5.47 -5.69
N LEU A 18 -0.74 -4.40 -5.92
CA LEU A 18 -0.69 -3.23 -5.04
C LEU A 18 -2.04 -2.51 -4.95
N ASP A 19 -2.78 -2.42 -6.05
CA ASP A 19 -4.13 -1.82 -6.05
C ASP A 19 -5.12 -2.66 -5.25
N ARG A 20 -5.10 -3.99 -5.38
CA ARG A 20 -5.91 -4.89 -4.54
C ARG A 20 -5.55 -4.76 -3.07
N PHE A 21 -4.25 -4.82 -2.76
CA PHE A 21 -3.75 -4.70 -1.40
C PHE A 21 -4.14 -3.37 -0.75
N LYS A 22 -4.09 -2.27 -1.50
CA LYS A 22 -4.57 -0.95 -1.05
C LYS A 22 -6.05 -0.97 -0.66
N MET A 23 -6.90 -1.63 -1.46
CA MET A 23 -8.33 -1.74 -1.18
C MET A 23 -8.60 -2.63 0.03
N GLU A 24 -7.89 -3.75 0.17
CA GLU A 24 -7.96 -4.64 1.34
C GLU A 24 -7.59 -3.89 2.62
N VAL A 25 -6.45 -3.18 2.62
CA VAL A 25 -6.00 -2.37 3.76
C VAL A 25 -7.02 -1.30 4.12
N ALA A 26 -7.58 -0.60 3.13
CA ALA A 26 -8.61 0.41 3.37
C ALA A 26 -9.86 -0.17 4.06
N GLN A 27 -10.31 -1.35 3.60
CA GLN A 27 -11.43 -2.07 4.22
C GLN A 27 -11.11 -2.47 5.67
N GLU A 28 -9.91 -3.02 5.92
CA GLU A 28 -9.50 -3.43 7.26
C GLU A 28 -9.47 -2.25 8.27
N ILE A 29 -9.03 -1.06 7.83
CA ILE A 29 -8.94 0.12 8.70
C ILE A 29 -10.19 1.01 8.67
N GLY A 30 -11.25 0.57 7.98
CA GLY A 30 -12.54 1.29 7.91
C GLY A 30 -12.49 2.62 7.14
N VAL A 31 -11.53 2.78 6.22
CA VAL A 31 -11.46 3.95 5.34
C VAL A 31 -12.32 3.68 4.11
N PRO A 32 -13.31 4.54 3.77
CA PRO A 32 -14.20 4.35 2.64
C PRO A 32 -13.51 4.73 1.31
N LEU A 33 -12.38 4.08 1.02
CA LEU A 33 -11.65 4.26 -0.22
C LEU A 33 -12.45 3.67 -1.38
N LYS A 34 -12.57 4.42 -2.49
CA LYS A 34 -13.24 3.97 -3.71
C LYS A 34 -12.25 3.83 -4.87
N GLU A 35 -12.62 3.05 -5.86
CA GLU A 35 -11.87 3.06 -7.12
C GLU A 35 -12.00 4.44 -7.79
N GLY A 36 -10.88 4.98 -8.26
CA GLY A 36 -10.84 6.31 -8.88
C GLY A 36 -10.56 7.46 -7.89
N TYR A 37 -11.31 8.55 -8.03
CA TYR A 37 -11.02 9.81 -7.34
C TYR A 37 -11.40 9.76 -5.86
N ASN A 38 -10.47 10.02 -4.93
CA ASN A 38 -10.69 10.02 -3.47
C ASN A 38 -10.41 11.39 -2.83
N GLY A 39 -10.60 12.48 -3.57
CA GLY A 39 -10.30 13.83 -3.07
C GLY A 39 -11.31 14.37 -2.04
N ASP A 40 -12.44 13.69 -1.88
CA ASP A 40 -13.41 13.91 -0.80
C ASP A 40 -12.94 13.33 0.55
N LEU A 41 -11.99 12.39 0.54
CA LEU A 41 -11.41 11.87 1.78
C LEU A 41 -10.38 12.85 2.34
N THR A 42 -10.32 12.93 3.66
CA THR A 42 -9.31 13.73 4.34
C THR A 42 -7.90 13.20 4.02
N SER A 43 -6.90 14.08 4.02
CA SER A 43 -5.49 13.69 3.85
C SER A 43 -5.06 12.63 4.86
N LYS A 44 -5.63 12.66 6.08
CA LYS A 44 -5.39 11.67 7.13
C LYS A 44 -5.91 10.28 6.73
N GLN A 45 -7.11 10.20 6.15
CA GLN A 45 -7.67 8.92 5.68
C GLN A 45 -6.86 8.33 4.53
N ASN A 46 -6.61 9.11 3.48
CA ASN A 46 -5.78 8.66 2.35
C ASN A 46 -4.36 8.26 2.81
N GLY A 47 -3.74 9.07 3.68
CA GLY A 47 -2.42 8.79 4.25
C GLY A 47 -2.39 7.54 5.11
N SER A 48 -3.44 7.28 5.90
CA SER A 48 -3.52 6.08 6.75
C SER A 48 -3.50 4.80 5.94
N VAL A 49 -4.19 4.73 4.79
CA VAL A 49 -4.17 3.55 3.92
C VAL A 49 -2.73 3.24 3.48
N GLY A 50 -2.03 4.23 2.93
CA GLY A 50 -0.64 4.07 2.50
C GLY A 50 0.32 3.69 3.64
N GLY A 51 0.15 4.30 4.82
CA GLY A 51 0.95 3.96 6.00
C GLY A 51 0.74 2.52 6.48
N TYR A 52 -0.50 2.04 6.52
CA TYR A 52 -0.81 0.66 6.90
C TYR A 52 -0.36 -0.36 5.84
N MET A 53 -0.41 -0.01 4.56
CA MET A 53 0.18 -0.84 3.49
C MET A 53 1.68 -1.06 3.74
N VAL A 54 2.43 0.01 4.01
CA VAL A 54 3.87 -0.08 4.31
C VAL A 54 4.13 -0.90 5.57
N LYS A 55 3.36 -0.67 6.63
CA LYS A 55 3.47 -1.43 7.88
C LYS A 55 3.34 -2.94 7.64
N LYS A 56 2.29 -3.37 6.93
CA LYS A 56 2.06 -4.79 6.61
C LYS A 56 3.13 -5.39 5.70
N MET A 57 3.63 -4.62 4.72
CA MET A 57 4.73 -5.07 3.87
C MET A 57 6.01 -5.33 4.68
N ILE A 58 6.32 -4.44 5.64
CA ILE A 58 7.46 -4.62 6.55
C ILE A 58 7.22 -5.83 7.45
N GLU A 59 6.05 -5.98 8.06
CA GLU A 59 5.71 -7.15 8.88
C GLU A 59 5.87 -8.48 8.10
N ALA A 60 5.46 -8.50 6.83
CA ALA A 60 5.63 -9.67 5.96
C ALA A 60 7.10 -9.95 5.65
N GLN A 61 7.91 -8.91 5.45
CA GLN A 61 9.36 -9.02 5.24
C GLN A 61 10.07 -9.50 6.50
N GLU A 62 9.73 -8.97 7.68
CA GLU A 62 10.27 -9.39 8.97
C GLU A 62 9.97 -10.87 9.25
N ARG A 63 8.75 -11.33 8.93
CA ARG A 63 8.38 -12.75 9.02
C ARG A 63 9.21 -13.62 8.07
N GLN A 64 9.43 -13.18 6.83
CA GLN A 64 10.28 -13.90 5.88
C GLN A 64 11.72 -14.00 6.36
N MET A 65 12.27 -12.91 6.92
CA MET A 65 13.62 -12.89 7.51
C MET A 65 13.74 -13.81 8.72
N THR A 66 12.72 -13.83 9.59
CA THR A 66 12.70 -14.66 10.81
C THR A 66 12.57 -16.15 10.46
N ASN A 67 11.70 -16.49 9.51
CA ASN A 67 11.49 -17.86 9.05
C ASN A 67 12.63 -18.36 8.12
N GLY A 68 13.50 -17.46 7.67
CA GLY A 68 14.68 -17.73 6.84
C GLY A 68 15.96 -18.08 7.61
N THR A 69 15.87 -18.37 8.91
CA THR A 69 17.03 -18.86 9.69
C THR A 69 17.28 -20.35 9.45
N SER A 70 17.56 -20.74 8.21
CA SER A 70 18.28 -21.98 7.88
C SER A 70 18.77 -21.92 6.44
N GLN A 71 19.90 -21.24 6.22
CA GLN A 71 20.96 -21.57 5.26
C GLN A 71 21.92 -20.39 5.15
N PHE A 72 22.79 -20.30 6.16
CA PHE A 72 24.21 -20.05 5.96
C PHE A 72 24.96 -21.12 6.76
#